data_AF-A0AAU5XX14-F1
#
_entry.id   AF-A0AAU5XX14-F1
#
_cell.length_a   1.000
_cell.length_b   1.000
_cell.length_c   1.000
_cell.angle_alpha   90.00
_cell.angle_beta   90.00
_cell.angle_gamma   90.00
#
_symmetry.space_group_name_H-M   'P 1'
#
loop_
_entity.id
_entity.type
_entity.pdbx_description
1 polymer ?
#
loop_
_entity_poly.entity_id
_entity_poly.type
_entity_poly.pdbx_seq_one_letter_code
_entity_poly.pdbx_strand_id
1 'polypeptide(L)'
;MNTQSLPLPTSFALTLRGYDRDQVDEYLAETRDELRLLALDRDAALAEAETLARRLEAARTENDRLRVRLDRLVGTPADPAAVGDRVRRMLELARTEADAIVTTARRRADAILEQAAAVERRTAARLRAIDDFLAHAEHLLAEEPEPMAPGKHLAAA
;
A
#
# COMPACT_ATOMS: atom_id res chain seq x y z
N MET A 1 -37.06 3.95 33.30
CA MET A 1 -36.82 4.46 34.66
C MET A 1 -37.32 5.90 34.71
N ASN A 2 -38.32 6.20 35.55
CA ASN A 2 -38.81 7.56 35.74
C ASN A 2 -37.81 8.35 36.59
N THR A 3 -36.96 9.15 35.97
CA THR A 3 -36.13 10.12 36.66
C THR A 3 -36.98 11.35 36.99
N GLN A 4 -37.71 11.29 38.11
CA GLN A 4 -38.33 12.48 38.67
C GLN A 4 -37.21 13.41 39.12
N SER A 5 -36.94 14.44 38.32
CA SER A 5 -36.04 15.54 38.67
C SER A 5 -36.68 16.32 39.80
N LEU A 6 -36.21 16.11 41.03
CA LEU A 6 -36.54 16.98 42.14
C LEU A 6 -36.00 18.39 41.82
N PRO A 7 -36.83 19.45 41.98
CA PRO A 7 -36.36 20.80 41.71
C PRO A 7 -35.24 21.14 42.69
N LEU A 8 -34.04 21.35 42.16
CA LEU A 8 -32.93 21.83 42.96
C LEU A 8 -33.22 23.28 43.37
N PRO A 9 -32.91 23.67 44.62
CA PRO A 9 -33.06 25.04 45.05
C PRO A 9 -32.22 25.96 44.15
N THR A 10 -32.79 27.12 43.77
CA THR A 10 -32.16 28.09 42.87
C THR A 10 -30.97 28.83 43.50
N SER A 11 -30.77 28.70 44.82
CA SER A 11 -29.64 29.28 45.55
C SER A 11 -29.36 28.55 46.87
N PHE A 12 -28.15 28.72 47.40
CA PHE A 12 -27.76 28.25 48.72
C PHE A 12 -28.20 29.21 49.82
N ALA A 13 -28.44 28.68 51.02
CA ALA A 13 -28.72 29.50 52.20
C ALA A 13 -27.47 30.31 52.61
N LEU A 14 -27.66 31.59 52.93
CA LEU A 14 -26.59 32.47 53.37
C LEU A 14 -26.34 32.32 54.88
N THR A 15 -25.07 32.33 55.30
CA THR A 15 -24.65 32.25 56.70
C THR A 15 -23.55 33.27 57.01
N LEU A 16 -23.41 33.67 58.29
CA LEU A 16 -22.36 34.60 58.72
C LEU A 16 -20.98 33.99 58.50
N ARG A 17 -20.07 34.73 57.83
CA ARG A 17 -18.76 34.23 57.36
C ARG A 17 -18.86 33.04 56.38
N GLY A 18 -19.92 33.00 55.57
CA GLY A 18 -20.03 32.07 54.44
C GLY A 18 -19.05 32.38 53.30
N TYR A 19 -19.04 31.51 52.29
CA TYR A 19 -18.24 31.70 51.07
C TYR A 19 -18.72 32.91 50.26
N ASP A 20 -17.79 33.46 49.47
CA ASP A 20 -18.13 34.48 48.48
C ASP A 20 -19.07 33.88 47.43
N ARG A 21 -20.25 34.49 47.26
CA ARG A 21 -21.29 33.98 46.39
C ARG A 21 -20.86 34.00 44.93
N ASP A 22 -20.21 35.07 44.48
CA ASP A 22 -19.87 35.23 43.07
C ASP A 22 -18.75 34.23 42.69
N GLN A 23 -17.81 33.96 43.61
CA GLN A 23 -16.81 32.91 43.45
C GLN A 23 -17.43 31.50 43.42
N VAL A 24 -18.40 31.22 44.28
CA VAL A 24 -19.11 29.93 44.30
C VAL A 24 -19.90 29.73 43.02
N ASP A 25 -20.59 30.77 42.54
CA ASP A 25 -21.39 30.71 41.32
C ASP A 25 -20.50 30.48 40.08
N GLU A 26 -19.32 31.12 40.01
CA GLU A 26 -18.32 30.90 38.97
C GLU A 26 -17.83 29.44 38.96
N TYR A 27 -17.39 28.92 40.11
CA TYR A 27 -16.91 27.55 40.23
C TYR A 27 -18.00 26.51 39.90
N LEU A 28 -19.25 26.78 40.29
CA LEU A 28 -20.38 25.92 39.95
C LEU A 28 -20.74 26.00 38.47
N ALA A 29 -20.57 27.14 37.82
CA ALA A 29 -20.75 27.26 36.38
C ALA A 29 -19.71 26.41 35.64
N GLU A 30 -18.43 26.54 36.00
CA GLU A 30 -17.34 25.72 35.46
C GLU A 30 -17.60 24.22 35.68
N THR A 31 -17.91 23.81 36.91
CA THR A 31 -18.22 22.41 37.23
C THR A 31 -19.41 21.87 36.43
N ARG A 32 -20.46 22.69 36.22
CA ARG A 32 -21.62 22.28 35.41
C ARG A 32 -21.23 22.08 33.95
N ASP A 33 -20.35 22.92 33.42
CA ASP A 33 -19.88 22.80 32.04
C ASP A 33 -18.98 21.57 31.87
N GLU A 34 -18.12 21.26 32.83
CA GLU A 34 -17.36 20.00 32.87
C GLU A 34 -18.29 18.78 32.92
N LEU A 35 -19.32 18.79 33.77
CA LEU A 35 -20.29 17.70 33.86
C LEU A 35 -21.09 17.52 32.56
N ARG A 36 -21.41 18.61 31.86
CA ARG A 36 -22.05 18.55 30.54
C ARG A 36 -21.13 17.91 29.52
N LEU A 37 -19.85 18.29 29.50
CA LEU A 37 -18.86 17.70 28.60
C LEU A 37 -18.71 16.19 28.87
N LEU A 38 -18.56 15.79 30.13
CA LEU A 38 -18.50 14.39 30.53
C LEU A 38 -19.77 13.60 30.15
N ALA A 39 -20.94 14.21 30.25
CA ALA A 39 -22.19 13.58 29.83
C ALA A 39 -22.22 13.36 28.31
N LEU A 40 -21.76 14.34 27.52
CA LEU A 40 -21.65 14.21 26.06
C LEU A 40 -20.67 13.11 25.68
N ASP A 41 -19.50 13.05 26.32
CA ASP A 41 -18.49 12.01 26.08
C ASP A 41 -19.01 10.62 26.44
N ARG A 42 -19.71 10.50 27.58
CA ARG A 42 -20.37 9.24 27.98
C ARG A 42 -21.39 8.80 26.93
N ASP A 43 -22.23 9.72 26.46
CA ASP A 43 -23.28 9.39 25.51
C ASP A 43 -22.68 8.98 24.15
N ALA A 44 -21.59 9.62 23.72
CA ALA A 44 -20.82 9.21 22.55
C ALA A 44 -20.20 7.81 22.70
N ALA A 45 -19.57 7.54 23.85
CA ALA A 45 -18.98 6.23 24.15
C ALA A 45 -20.02 5.10 24.19
N LEU A 46 -21.22 5.38 24.73
CA LEU A 46 -22.33 4.42 24.72
C LEU A 46 -22.80 4.11 23.30
N ALA A 47 -22.96 5.14 22.46
CA ALA A 47 -23.35 4.95 21.06
C ALA A 47 -22.32 4.13 20.26
N GLU A 48 -21.03 4.34 20.53
CA GLU A 48 -19.95 3.55 19.95
C GLU A 48 -20.00 2.09 20.44
N ALA A 49 -20.15 1.88 21.75
CA ALA A 49 -20.24 0.55 22.35
C ALA A 49 -21.40 -0.27 21.76
N GLU A 50 -22.58 0.35 21.58
CA GLU A 50 -23.72 -0.29 20.91
C GLU A 50 -23.43 -0.65 19.45
N THR A 51 -22.72 0.23 18.74
CA THR A 51 -22.31 -0.03 17.36
C THR A 51 -21.33 -1.20 17.27
N LEU A 52 -20.36 -1.27 18.18
CA LEU A 52 -19.42 -2.37 18.26
C LEU A 52 -20.12 -3.69 18.64
N ALA A 53 -21.07 -3.67 19.56
CA ALA A 53 -21.86 -4.83 19.92
C ALA A 53 -22.63 -5.40 18.72
N ARG A 54 -23.28 -4.55 17.91
CA ARG A 54 -23.95 -4.96 16.67
C ARG A 54 -22.97 -5.58 15.67
N ARG A 55 -21.79 -4.99 15.50
CA ARG A 55 -20.74 -5.52 14.59
C ARG A 55 -20.23 -6.88 15.06
N LEU A 56 -20.01 -7.04 16.37
CA LEU A 56 -19.58 -8.30 16.95
C LEU A 56 -20.59 -9.41 16.71
N GLU A 57 -21.88 -9.13 16.90
CA GLU A 57 -22.94 -10.12 16.69
C GLU A 57 -23.09 -10.52 15.21
N ALA A 58 -22.97 -9.55 14.30
CA ALA A 58 -22.93 -9.82 12.87
C ALA A 58 -21.72 -10.70 12.49
N ALA A 59 -20.54 -10.40 13.04
CA ALA A 59 -19.33 -11.18 12.78
C ALA A 59 -19.42 -12.61 13.35
N ARG A 60 -20.00 -12.79 14.55
CA ARG A 60 -20.27 -14.11 15.14
C ARG A 60 -21.22 -14.93 14.28
N THR A 61 -22.33 -14.32 13.87
CA THR A 61 -23.31 -14.95 12.98
C THR A 61 -22.67 -15.41 11.67
N GLU A 62 -21.81 -14.57 11.06
CA GLU A 62 -21.12 -14.93 9.83
C GLU A 62 -20.08 -16.03 10.06
N ASN A 63 -19.35 -15.99 11.17
CA ASN A 63 -18.39 -17.05 11.51
C ASN A 63 -19.08 -18.41 11.66
N ASP A 64 -20.23 -18.46 12.33
CA ASP A 64 -21.00 -19.69 12.49
C ASP A 64 -21.54 -20.21 11.15
N ARG A 65 -22.01 -19.32 10.25
CA ARG A 65 -22.38 -19.70 8.87
C ARG A 65 -21.21 -20.28 8.09
N LEU A 66 -20.03 -19.65 8.18
CA LEU A 66 -18.83 -20.12 7.51
C LEU A 66 -18.36 -21.46 8.06
N ARG A 67 -18.43 -21.66 9.38
CA ARG A 67 -18.14 -22.95 10.03
C ARG A 67 -19.06 -24.05 9.52
N VAL A 68 -20.36 -23.83 9.51
CA VAL A 68 -21.32 -24.81 8.96
C VAL A 68 -21.05 -25.12 7.49
N ARG A 69 -20.70 -24.10 6.68
CA ARG A 69 -20.33 -24.32 5.26
C ARG A 69 -19.04 -25.15 5.15
N LEU A 70 -18.04 -24.85 5.96
CA LEU A 70 -16.78 -25.58 5.97
C LEU A 70 -16.97 -27.02 6.43
N ASP A 71 -17.75 -27.26 7.48
CA ASP A 71 -18.06 -28.60 7.98
C ASP A 71 -18.76 -29.44 6.92
N ARG A 72 -19.63 -28.85 6.09
CA ARG A 72 -20.22 -29.55 4.92
C ARG A 72 -19.18 -29.87 3.83
N LEU A 73 -18.19 -29.01 3.63
CA LEU A 73 -17.12 -29.25 2.63
C LEU A 73 -16.11 -30.31 3.09
N VAL A 74 -15.87 -30.39 4.40
CA VAL A 74 -14.83 -31.22 5.03
C VAL A 74 -15.39 -32.53 5.60
N GLY A 75 -16.64 -32.55 6.06
CA GLY A 75 -17.30 -33.74 6.60
C GLY A 75 -17.59 -34.80 5.53
N THR A 76 -16.84 -35.90 5.60
CA THR A 76 -17.01 -37.26 5.01
C THR A 76 -17.61 -37.37 3.58
N PRO A 77 -16.90 -38.04 2.63
CA PRO A 77 -17.30 -38.09 1.22
C PRO A 77 -18.46 -39.05 0.99
N ALA A 78 -19.70 -38.55 0.93
CA ALA A 78 -20.84 -39.30 0.38
C ALA A 78 -22.00 -38.42 -0.12
N ASP A 79 -21.87 -37.08 -0.19
CA ASP A 79 -22.90 -36.24 -0.80
C ASP A 79 -22.57 -35.94 -2.27
N PRO A 80 -23.30 -36.54 -3.25
CA PRO A 80 -23.12 -36.27 -4.67
C PRO A 80 -23.34 -34.79 -5.04
N ALA A 81 -24.08 -34.03 -4.23
CA ALA A 81 -24.35 -32.61 -4.48
C ALA A 81 -23.12 -31.72 -4.21
N ALA A 82 -22.25 -32.10 -3.26
CA ALA A 82 -21.06 -31.33 -2.88
C ALA A 82 -19.89 -31.48 -3.87
N VAL A 83 -19.98 -32.43 -4.80
CA VAL A 83 -18.95 -32.69 -5.83
C VAL A 83 -18.84 -31.51 -6.81
N GLY A 84 -19.97 -30.90 -7.20
CA GLY A 84 -19.99 -29.79 -8.16
C GLY A 84 -19.26 -28.54 -7.66
N ASP A 85 -19.45 -28.18 -6.39
CA ASP A 85 -18.81 -27.01 -5.79
C ASP A 85 -17.31 -27.22 -5.58
N ARG A 86 -16.90 -28.44 -5.23
CA ARG A 86 -15.47 -28.80 -5.13
C ARG A 86 -14.80 -28.75 -6.49
N VAL A 87 -15.42 -29.33 -7.53
CA VAL A 87 -14.90 -29.25 -8.90
C VAL A 87 -14.83 -27.80 -9.36
N ARG A 88 -15.83 -26.97 -9.06
CA ARG A 88 -15.79 -25.54 -9.37
C ARG A 88 -14.62 -24.83 -8.68
N ARG A 89 -14.42 -25.06 -7.38
CA ARG A 89 -13.28 -24.49 -6.62
C ARG A 89 -11.93 -24.99 -7.13
N MET A 90 -11.82 -26.28 -7.46
CA MET A 90 -10.63 -26.85 -8.07
C MET A 90 -10.35 -26.25 -9.45
N LEU A 91 -11.37 -26.03 -10.27
CA LEU A 91 -11.25 -25.37 -11.57
C LEU A 91 -10.85 -23.90 -11.43
N GLU A 92 -11.40 -23.17 -10.46
CA GLU A 92 -10.99 -21.80 -10.14
C GLU A 92 -9.51 -21.74 -9.72
N LEU A 93 -9.07 -22.65 -8.85
CA LEU A 93 -7.67 -22.76 -8.43
C LEU A 93 -6.76 -23.13 -9.61
N ALA A 94 -7.13 -24.13 -10.41
CA ALA A 94 -6.37 -24.55 -11.57
C ALA A 94 -6.27 -23.42 -12.62
N ARG A 95 -7.32 -22.63 -12.80
CA ARG A 95 -7.30 -21.46 -13.69
C ARG A 95 -6.40 -20.35 -13.16
N THR A 96 -6.46 -20.08 -11.86
CA THR A 96 -5.58 -19.11 -11.19
C THR A 96 -4.11 -19.52 -11.37
N GLU A 97 -3.80 -20.81 -11.20
CA GLU A 97 -2.46 -21.35 -11.41
C GLU A 97 -2.01 -21.23 -12.87
N ALA A 98 -2.89 -21.55 -13.83
CA ALA A 98 -2.59 -21.42 -15.25
C ALA A 98 -2.28 -19.95 -15.64
N ASP A 99 -3.06 -18.99 -15.14
CA ASP A 99 -2.84 -17.56 -15.39
C ASP A 99 -1.51 -17.09 -14.78
N ALA A 100 -1.14 -17.59 -13.60
CA ALA A 100 0.15 -17.30 -12.98
C ALA A 100 1.33 -17.86 -13.80
N ILE A 101 1.20 -19.08 -14.33
CA ILE A 101 2.19 -19.70 -15.23
C ILE A 101 2.36 -18.86 -16.50
N VAL A 102 1.26 -18.50 -17.17
CA VAL A 102 1.28 -17.70 -18.41
C VAL A 102 1.91 -16.34 -18.17
N THR A 103 1.53 -15.65 -17.09
CA THR A 103 2.10 -14.35 -16.72
C THR A 103 3.60 -14.44 -16.48
N THR A 104 4.03 -15.48 -15.77
CA THR A 104 5.45 -15.72 -15.51
C THR A 104 6.22 -16.03 -16.79
N ALA A 105 5.64 -16.82 -17.68
CA ALA A 105 6.24 -17.16 -18.98
C ALA A 105 6.40 -15.91 -19.86
N ARG A 106 5.37 -15.05 -19.95
CA ARG A 106 5.43 -13.79 -20.70
C ARG A 106 6.53 -12.87 -20.18
N ARG A 107 6.57 -12.64 -18.87
CA ARG A 107 7.63 -11.82 -18.24
C ARG A 107 9.04 -12.36 -18.54
N ARG A 108 9.22 -13.68 -18.55
CA ARG A 108 10.51 -14.30 -18.92
C ARG A 108 10.83 -14.08 -20.40
N ALA A 109 9.86 -14.21 -21.29
CA ALA A 109 10.04 -13.95 -22.71
C ALA A 109 10.44 -12.49 -22.96
N ASP A 110 9.75 -11.52 -22.33
CA ASP A 110 10.06 -10.10 -22.44
C ASP A 110 11.49 -9.79 -21.94
N ALA A 111 11.89 -10.39 -20.82
CA ALA A 111 13.25 -10.24 -20.30
C ALA A 111 14.32 -10.79 -21.26
N ILE A 112 14.05 -11.92 -21.93
CA ILE A 112 14.95 -12.48 -22.93
C ILE A 112 15.04 -11.56 -24.15
N LEU A 113 13.92 -11.01 -24.62
CA LEU A 113 13.90 -10.07 -25.74
C LEU A 113 14.67 -8.79 -25.43
N GLU A 114 14.48 -8.21 -24.24
CA GLU A 114 15.24 -7.02 -23.80
C GLU A 114 16.73 -7.30 -23.68
N GLN A 115 17.11 -8.48 -23.17
CA GLN A 115 18.51 -8.90 -23.13
C GLN A 115 19.10 -9.05 -24.53
N ALA A 116 18.37 -9.68 -25.46
CA ALA A 116 18.79 -9.80 -26.85
C ALA A 116 18.98 -8.43 -27.50
N ALA A 117 18.01 -7.53 -27.36
CA ALA A 117 18.09 -6.16 -27.87
C ALA A 117 19.23 -5.36 -27.23
N ALA A 118 19.52 -5.57 -25.94
CA ALA A 118 20.67 -4.95 -25.28
C ALA A 118 22.00 -5.48 -25.84
N VAL A 119 22.11 -6.78 -26.11
CA VAL A 119 23.29 -7.37 -26.76
C VAL A 119 23.45 -6.82 -28.17
N GLU A 120 22.38 -6.78 -28.98
CA GLU A 120 22.41 -6.20 -30.33
C GLU A 120 22.86 -4.74 -30.32
N ARG A 121 22.31 -3.91 -29.43
CA ARG A 121 22.71 -2.51 -29.27
C ARG A 121 24.19 -2.36 -28.91
N ARG A 122 24.69 -3.19 -27.98
CA ARG A 122 26.11 -3.19 -27.59
C ARG A 122 27.02 -3.60 -28.74
N THR A 123 26.64 -4.63 -29.49
CA THR A 123 27.40 -5.09 -30.66
C THR A 123 27.43 -4.01 -31.74
N ALA A 124 26.29 -3.41 -32.06
CA ALA A 124 26.20 -2.33 -33.04
C ALA A 124 27.03 -1.09 -32.62
N ALA A 125 26.98 -0.70 -31.35
CA ALA A 125 27.80 0.40 -30.83
C ALA A 125 29.30 0.09 -30.91
N ARG A 126 29.69 -1.15 -30.63
CA ARG A 126 31.09 -1.58 -30.75
C ARG A 126 31.59 -1.56 -32.19
N LEU A 127 30.77 -2.00 -33.15
CA LEU A 127 31.12 -1.94 -34.57
C LEU A 127 31.31 -0.50 -35.04
N ARG A 128 30.40 0.41 -34.69
CA ARG A 128 30.55 1.85 -35.01
C ARG A 128 31.82 2.45 -34.43
N ALA A 129 32.16 2.14 -33.18
CA ALA A 129 33.38 2.62 -32.56
C ALA A 129 34.66 2.12 -33.27
N ILE A 130 34.62 0.91 -33.82
CA ILE A 130 35.71 0.38 -34.65
C ILE A 130 35.78 1.16 -35.96
N ASP A 131 34.65 1.37 -36.63
CA ASP A 131 34.59 2.14 -37.89
C ASP A 131 35.11 3.58 -37.71
N ASP A 132 34.68 4.26 -36.64
CA ASP A 132 35.14 5.62 -36.29
C ASP A 132 36.65 5.67 -36.03
N PHE A 133 37.20 4.66 -35.34
CA PHE A 133 38.63 4.55 -35.06
C PHE A 133 39.44 4.35 -36.35
N LEU A 134 38.98 3.49 -37.26
CA LEU A 134 39.62 3.27 -38.56
C LEU A 134 39.61 4.53 -39.41
N ALA A 135 38.47 5.24 -39.48
CA ALA A 135 38.38 6.51 -40.20
C ALA A 135 39.32 7.60 -39.64
N HIS A 136 39.47 7.66 -38.32
CA HIS A 136 40.40 8.60 -37.69
C HIS A 136 41.87 8.25 -38.00
N ALA A 137 42.23 6.97 -37.98
CA ALA A 137 43.57 6.51 -38.36
C ALA A 137 43.89 6.82 -39.82
N GLU A 138 42.93 6.65 -40.74
CA GLU A 138 43.08 7.03 -42.15
C GLU A 138 43.33 8.54 -42.31
N HIS A 139 42.61 9.38 -41.56
CA HIS A 139 42.82 10.83 -41.60
C HIS A 139 44.21 11.25 -41.12
N LEU A 140 44.72 10.62 -40.05
CA LEU A 140 46.07 10.87 -39.52
C LEU A 140 47.17 10.49 -40.52
N LEU A 141 46.99 9.39 -41.25
CA LEU A 141 47.92 8.96 -42.30
C LEU A 141 47.89 9.90 -43.52
N ALA A 142 46.76 10.55 -43.78
CA ALA A 142 46.63 11.53 -44.85
C ALA A 142 47.24 12.91 -44.49
N GLU A 143 47.45 13.21 -43.21
CA GLU A 143 47.99 14.49 -42.71
C GLU A 143 49.54 14.52 -42.55
N GLU A 144 50.29 13.51 -43.01
CA GLU A 144 51.76 13.59 -42.97
C GLU A 144 52.28 14.81 -43.76
N PRO A 145 53.01 15.76 -43.14
CA PRO A 145 53.54 16.92 -43.86
C PRO A 145 54.73 16.55 -44.73
N GLU A 146 54.74 17.09 -45.96
CA GLU A 146 55.83 16.96 -46.94
C GLU A 146 57.22 17.07 -46.29
N PRO A 147 58.14 16.11 -46.50
CA PRO A 147 59.47 16.21 -45.95
C PRO A 147 60.23 17.38 -46.58
N MET A 148 60.63 18.32 -45.73
CA MET A 148 61.58 19.40 -46.02
C MET A 148 62.75 18.86 -46.87
N ALA A 149 62.89 19.39 -48.09
CA ALA A 149 63.91 18.99 -49.04
C ALA A 149 65.33 19.16 -48.48
N PRO A 150 66.19 18.12 -48.51
CA PRO A 150 67.59 18.27 -48.12
C PRO A 150 68.41 18.97 -49.23
N GLY A 151 69.34 19.79 -48.76
CA GLY A 151 70.22 20.62 -49.58
C GLY A 151 71.11 19.83 -50.55
N LYS A 152 71.41 20.51 -51.67
CA LYS A 152 72.36 20.10 -52.68
C LYS A 152 73.79 20.10 -52.11
N HIS A 153 74.43 18.93 -52.01
CA HIS A 153 75.89 18.77 -52.10
C HIS A 153 76.17 17.35 -52.65
N LEU A 154 76.65 17.23 -53.90
CA LEU A 154 78.06 17.12 -54.30
C LEU A 154 78.40 15.64 -54.59
N ALA A 155 78.42 15.25 -55.88
CA ALA A 155 79.61 14.85 -56.66
C ALA A 155 80.04 13.38 -56.42
N ALA A 156 79.92 12.51 -57.43
CA ALA A 156 80.86 12.29 -58.53
C ALA A 156 81.77 11.09 -58.25
N ALA A 157 81.54 10.00 -58.96
CA ALA A 157 82.50 9.33 -59.85
C ALA A 157 81.83 8.09 -60.46
#